data_AF-A0A3D3L596-F1
#
_entry.id   AF-A0A3D3L596-F1
#
_cell.length_a   1.000
_cell.length_b   1.000
_cell.length_c   1.000
_cell.angle_alpha   90.00
_cell.angle_beta   90.00
_cell.angle_gamma   90.00
#
_symmetry.space_group_name_H-M   'P 1'
#
loop_
_entity.id
_entity.type
_entity.pdbx_description
1 polymer ?
#
loop_
_entity_poly.entity_id
_entity_poly.type
_entity_poly.pdbx_seq_one_letter_code
_entity_poly.pdbx_strand_id
1 'polypeptide(L)'
;MKSTPALAFALALPQLALSQAATQPARHESLKQEIRLAYDRGLAFLRARQDARTGQWGDAEPVAFTGLAAASFLLNPERGPDSPAPVEAEKGIAFLLKNAQPDGGIYVKARANYNTSLALMALLLHPKLENEEVMLAARRFIIGQQNDFDEKGKTDNPFDGGVGYGTPKPGVPAHADLSNTHFALEALHHAQALLADKGDAGKNEPQLNFSAAIKFIENCQNRPETNKAGWVSDDPKDRGGFIYSPGETRGGETKTADGRTALRSYGSISYAGLLSFIYAGLDKNDPRVKAVLDWLSENYTLDENPGLGAEGLFYYYHTMAKGLAVAGVDFIKTRDGRVIDWRADLAQKLLNLQKEDGSWANDAGRWMESDRVLTTSYILMALARVHASL
;
A
#
# COMPACT_ATOMS: atom_id res chain seq x y z
N MET A 1 49.25 45.35 -38.34
CA MET A 1 48.32 45.22 -37.21
C MET A 1 46.98 44.76 -37.77
N LYS A 2 46.60 43.51 -37.51
CA LYS A 2 45.37 42.89 -38.03
C LYS A 2 44.28 43.01 -36.96
N SER A 3 43.14 43.58 -37.31
CA SER A 3 41.94 43.71 -36.47
C SER A 3 41.10 42.43 -36.56
N THR A 4 40.88 41.79 -35.42
CA THR A 4 40.00 40.63 -35.23
C THR A 4 38.54 41.09 -35.10
N PRO A 5 37.55 40.45 -35.77
CA PRO A 5 36.15 40.66 -35.46
C PRO A 5 35.72 39.71 -34.34
N ALA A 6 35.06 40.25 -33.31
CA ALA A 6 34.45 39.49 -32.23
C ALA A 6 33.18 38.80 -32.72
N LEU A 7 33.15 37.47 -32.60
CA LEU A 7 31.99 36.63 -32.90
C LEU A 7 31.05 36.64 -31.68
N ALA A 8 29.88 37.27 -31.80
CA ALA A 8 28.84 37.20 -30.77
C ALA A 8 28.13 35.84 -30.87
N PHE A 9 28.42 34.93 -29.94
CA PHE A 9 27.62 33.73 -29.72
C PHE A 9 26.30 34.14 -29.05
N ALA A 10 25.22 34.18 -29.82
CA ALA A 10 23.87 34.20 -29.28
C ALA A 10 23.57 32.84 -28.66
N LEU A 11 23.65 32.74 -27.32
CA LEU A 11 23.13 31.63 -26.55
C LEU A 11 21.60 31.63 -26.69
N ALA A 12 21.08 30.81 -27.60
CA ALA A 12 19.67 30.44 -27.61
C ALA A 12 19.39 29.60 -26.36
N LEU A 13 18.88 30.24 -25.31
CA LEU A 13 18.33 29.56 -24.14
C LEU A 13 17.13 28.67 -24.58
N PRO A 14 16.98 27.45 -24.03
CA PRO A 14 15.89 26.56 -24.38
C PRO A 14 14.57 27.11 -23.79
N GLN A 15 13.79 27.83 -24.60
CA GLN A 15 12.46 28.33 -24.23
C GLN A 15 11.41 27.23 -24.01
N LEU A 16 11.72 25.96 -24.29
CA LEU A 16 10.80 24.82 -24.19
C LEU A 16 10.57 24.30 -22.76
N ALA A 17 11.45 24.60 -21.80
CA ALA A 17 11.31 24.10 -20.42
C ALA A 17 10.42 24.99 -19.52
N LEU A 18 10.28 26.28 -19.86
CA LEU A 18 9.51 27.24 -19.04
C LEU A 18 8.00 27.18 -19.29
N SER A 19 7.54 26.63 -20.42
CA SER A 19 6.12 26.53 -20.75
C SER A 19 5.41 25.36 -20.06
N GLN A 20 6.09 24.24 -19.78
CA GLN A 20 5.49 23.09 -19.09
C GLN A 20 5.15 23.40 -17.63
N ALA A 21 6.03 24.12 -16.92
CA ALA A 21 5.86 24.42 -15.49
C ALA A 21 4.65 25.34 -15.21
N ALA A 22 4.34 26.29 -16.10
CA ALA A 22 3.18 27.18 -15.93
C ALA A 22 1.84 26.48 -16.23
N THR A 23 1.83 25.44 -17.08
CA THR A 23 0.61 24.68 -17.42
C THR A 23 0.28 23.57 -16.42
N GLN A 24 1.25 23.14 -15.60
CA GLN A 24 1.08 22.04 -14.66
C GLN A 24 0.07 22.36 -13.54
N PRO A 25 0.16 23.51 -12.84
CA PRO A 25 -0.81 23.86 -11.80
C PRO A 25 -2.25 23.90 -12.33
N ALA A 26 -2.48 24.51 -13.50
CA ALA A 26 -3.80 24.56 -14.12
C ALA A 26 -4.32 23.17 -14.52
N ARG A 27 -3.44 22.29 -15.03
CA ARG A 27 -3.78 20.89 -15.33
C ARG A 27 -4.13 20.10 -14.06
N HIS A 28 -3.38 20.30 -12.99
CA HIS A 28 -3.62 19.65 -11.69
C HIS A 28 -4.94 20.09 -11.07
N GLU A 29 -5.30 21.36 -11.18
CA GLU A 29 -6.61 21.85 -10.71
C GLU A 29 -7.79 21.26 -11.51
N SER A 30 -7.69 21.16 -12.84
CA SER A 30 -8.71 20.45 -13.65
C SER A 30 -8.84 18.99 -13.21
N LEU A 31 -7.71 18.31 -13.09
CA LEU A 31 -7.65 16.91 -12.71
C LEU A 31 -8.23 16.68 -11.30
N LYS A 32 -8.03 17.60 -10.35
CA LYS A 32 -8.67 17.53 -9.03
C LYS A 32 -10.20 17.53 -9.13
N GLN A 33 -10.78 18.32 -10.03
CA GLN A 33 -12.24 18.33 -10.24
C GLN A 33 -12.72 17.04 -10.90
N GLU A 34 -11.99 16.54 -11.91
CA GLU A 34 -12.31 15.28 -12.57
C GLU A 34 -12.26 14.09 -11.58
N ILE A 35 -11.23 14.06 -10.72
CA ILE A 35 -11.13 13.08 -9.63
C ILE A 35 -12.34 13.17 -8.70
N ARG A 36 -12.75 14.36 -8.27
CA ARG A 36 -13.94 14.54 -7.39
C ARG A 36 -15.20 13.94 -8.02
N LEU A 37 -15.48 14.27 -9.28
CA LEU A 37 -16.66 13.75 -9.98
C LEU A 37 -16.64 12.21 -10.10
N ALA A 38 -15.48 11.61 -10.40
CA ALA A 38 -15.36 10.16 -10.42
C ALA A 38 -15.46 9.55 -9.02
N TYR A 39 -14.93 10.22 -8.00
CA TYR A 39 -15.00 9.81 -6.60
C TYR A 39 -16.46 9.70 -6.15
N ASP A 40 -17.27 10.72 -6.43
CA ASP A 40 -18.69 10.75 -6.05
C ASP A 40 -19.48 9.63 -6.70
N ARG A 41 -19.20 9.33 -7.98
CA ARG A 41 -19.81 8.18 -8.67
C ARG A 41 -19.42 6.85 -8.02
N GLY A 42 -18.16 6.70 -7.61
CA GLY A 42 -17.70 5.53 -6.87
C GLY A 42 -18.33 5.39 -5.49
N LEU A 43 -18.47 6.49 -4.74
CA LEU A 43 -19.19 6.50 -3.47
C LEU A 43 -20.68 6.20 -3.64
N ALA A 44 -21.31 6.70 -4.71
CA ALA A 44 -22.69 6.37 -5.04
C ALA A 44 -22.86 4.87 -5.31
N PHE A 45 -21.92 4.25 -6.03
CA PHE A 45 -21.88 2.80 -6.21
C PHE A 45 -21.76 2.08 -4.86
N LEU A 46 -20.79 2.44 -4.01
CA LEU A 46 -20.62 1.81 -2.70
C LEU A 46 -21.88 1.98 -1.85
N ARG A 47 -22.48 3.18 -1.80
CA ARG A 47 -23.73 3.44 -1.06
C ARG A 47 -24.84 2.50 -1.50
N ALA A 48 -25.00 2.26 -2.81
CA ALA A 48 -26.01 1.35 -3.35
C ALA A 48 -25.73 -0.14 -3.03
N ARG A 49 -24.51 -0.48 -2.58
CA ARG A 49 -24.09 -1.86 -2.24
C ARG A 49 -24.02 -2.14 -0.74
N GLN A 50 -24.23 -1.14 0.12
CA GLN A 50 -24.21 -1.34 1.57
C GLN A 50 -25.44 -2.15 2.00
N ASP A 51 -25.26 -3.19 2.82
CA ASP A 51 -26.38 -3.92 3.42
C ASP A 51 -27.11 -2.99 4.41
N ALA A 52 -28.39 -2.73 4.16
CA ALA A 52 -29.18 -1.79 4.94
C ALA A 52 -29.45 -2.24 6.39
N ARG A 53 -29.32 -3.54 6.69
CA ARG A 53 -29.60 -4.10 8.02
C ARG A 53 -28.36 -4.12 8.89
N THR A 54 -27.20 -4.45 8.31
CA THR A 54 -25.96 -4.66 9.07
C THR A 54 -24.92 -3.58 8.85
N GLY A 55 -24.99 -2.83 7.75
CA GLY A 55 -24.04 -1.77 7.42
C GLY A 55 -22.77 -2.24 6.71
N GLN A 56 -22.62 -3.54 6.48
CA GLN A 56 -21.45 -4.09 5.81
C GLN A 56 -21.51 -3.91 4.28
N TRP A 57 -20.36 -4.04 3.63
CA TRP A 57 -20.27 -4.23 2.18
C TRP A 57 -19.77 -5.63 1.84
N GLY A 58 -20.38 -6.23 0.82
CA GLY A 58 -20.09 -7.61 0.42
C GLY A 58 -20.59 -8.62 1.46
N ASP A 59 -19.97 -9.80 1.45
CA ASP A 59 -20.20 -10.82 2.46
C ASP A 59 -19.69 -10.35 3.85
N ALA A 60 -20.23 -10.96 4.91
CA ALA A 60 -19.81 -10.63 6.27
C ALA A 60 -18.32 -10.95 6.54
N GLU A 61 -17.73 -11.84 5.76
CA GLU A 61 -16.31 -12.21 5.82
C GLU A 61 -15.71 -12.17 4.41
N PRO A 62 -14.60 -11.43 4.18
CA PRO A 62 -13.79 -10.69 5.16
C PRO A 62 -14.37 -9.32 5.54
N VAL A 63 -14.31 -8.96 6.84
CA VAL A 63 -14.72 -7.62 7.32
C VAL A 63 -13.86 -6.50 6.74
N ALA A 64 -12.66 -6.82 6.25
CA ALA A 64 -11.75 -5.92 5.56
C ALA A 64 -12.42 -5.12 4.43
N PHE A 65 -13.35 -5.72 3.68
CA PHE A 65 -14.02 -5.02 2.57
C PHE A 65 -14.90 -3.89 3.09
N THR A 66 -15.54 -4.11 4.24
CA THR A 66 -16.29 -3.06 4.94
C THR A 66 -15.36 -1.97 5.46
N GLY A 67 -14.17 -2.33 5.97
CA GLY A 67 -13.16 -1.36 6.39
C GLY A 67 -12.67 -0.48 5.25
N LEU A 68 -12.33 -1.07 4.10
CA LEU A 68 -11.90 -0.33 2.90
C LEU A 68 -13.00 0.58 2.34
N ALA A 69 -14.25 0.09 2.30
CA ALA A 69 -15.38 0.90 1.84
C ALA A 69 -15.65 2.07 2.80
N ALA A 70 -15.67 1.84 4.12
CA ALA A 70 -15.83 2.89 5.12
C ALA A 70 -14.70 3.93 5.03
N ALA A 71 -13.44 3.49 4.89
CA ALA A 71 -12.30 4.37 4.68
C ALA A 71 -12.46 5.24 3.41
N SER A 72 -13.02 4.70 2.33
CA SER A 72 -13.30 5.46 1.11
C SER A 72 -14.30 6.60 1.34
N PHE A 73 -15.33 6.41 2.16
CA PHE A 73 -16.23 7.52 2.53
C PHE A 73 -15.52 8.57 3.40
N LEU A 74 -14.68 8.14 4.33
CA LEU A 74 -13.96 9.03 5.25
C LEU A 74 -12.86 9.84 4.55
N LEU A 75 -12.23 9.27 3.53
CA LEU A 75 -11.17 9.89 2.71
C LEU A 75 -11.69 10.69 1.53
N ASN A 76 -13.00 10.96 1.44
CA ASN A 76 -13.57 11.77 0.37
C ASN A 76 -12.87 13.15 0.32
N PRO A 77 -12.24 13.52 -0.81
CA PRO A 77 -11.54 14.80 -0.99
C PRO A 77 -12.36 16.06 -0.75
N GLU A 78 -13.69 15.97 -0.76
CA GLU A 78 -14.59 17.09 -0.47
C GLU A 78 -14.90 17.28 1.01
N ARG A 79 -14.54 16.30 1.87
CA ARG A 79 -14.77 16.42 3.31
C ARG A 79 -13.79 17.41 3.92
N GLY A 80 -14.34 18.42 4.60
CA GLY A 80 -13.56 19.26 5.50
C GLY A 80 -13.19 18.50 6.79
N PRO A 81 -12.15 18.93 7.51
CA PRO A 81 -11.69 18.28 8.75
C PRO A 81 -12.79 18.19 9.83
N ASP A 82 -13.70 19.17 9.87
CA ASP A 82 -14.80 19.23 10.85
C ASP A 82 -16.12 18.65 10.33
N SER A 83 -16.14 18.06 9.13
CA SER A 83 -17.36 17.48 8.57
C SER A 83 -17.76 16.23 9.35
N PRO A 84 -19.06 16.03 9.67
CA PRO A 84 -19.49 14.79 10.28
C PRO A 84 -19.11 13.59 9.40
N ALA A 85 -18.92 12.42 10.03
CA ALA A 85 -18.72 11.20 9.27
C ALA A 85 -19.98 10.87 8.45
N PRO A 86 -19.84 10.41 7.20
CA PRO A 86 -20.98 9.93 6.43
C PRO A 86 -21.67 8.77 7.14
N VAL A 87 -23.01 8.73 7.07
CA VAL A 87 -23.81 7.67 7.71
C VAL A 87 -23.41 6.27 7.22
N GLU A 88 -22.96 6.15 5.97
CA GLU A 88 -22.43 4.91 5.41
C GLU A 88 -21.17 4.44 6.16
N ALA A 89 -20.22 5.36 6.40
CA ALA A 89 -19.01 5.06 7.15
C ALA A 89 -19.32 4.66 8.60
N GLU A 90 -20.26 5.36 9.25
CA GLU A 90 -20.66 5.03 10.63
C GLU A 90 -21.30 3.64 10.73
N LYS A 91 -22.17 3.27 9.79
CA LYS A 91 -22.75 1.93 9.70
C LYS A 91 -21.70 0.85 9.47
N GLY A 92 -20.73 1.12 8.58
CA GLY A 92 -19.59 0.23 8.35
C GLY A 92 -18.76 0.02 9.60
N ILE A 93 -18.41 1.12 10.30
CA ILE A 93 -17.67 1.07 11.57
C ILE A 93 -18.44 0.29 12.63
N ALA A 94 -19.75 0.50 12.75
CA ALA A 94 -20.58 -0.28 13.69
C ALA A 94 -20.53 -1.79 13.40
N PHE A 95 -20.53 -2.17 12.11
CA PHE A 95 -20.32 -3.57 11.72
C PHE A 95 -18.94 -4.09 12.13
N LEU A 96 -17.87 -3.32 11.91
CA LEU A 96 -16.52 -3.71 12.32
C LEU A 96 -16.44 -3.93 13.83
N LEU A 97 -16.95 -3.00 14.63
CA LEU A 97 -16.96 -3.09 16.10
C LEU A 97 -17.72 -4.32 16.60
N LYS A 98 -18.83 -4.70 15.94
CA LYS A 98 -19.58 -5.92 16.27
C LYS A 98 -18.78 -7.20 16.05
N ASN A 99 -17.76 -7.16 15.20
CA ASN A 99 -16.87 -8.28 14.90
C ASN A 99 -15.55 -8.20 15.69
N ALA A 100 -15.45 -7.34 16.71
CA ALA A 100 -14.36 -7.38 17.67
C ALA A 100 -14.42 -8.68 18.50
N GLN A 101 -13.28 -9.33 18.63
CA GLN A 101 -13.13 -10.65 19.25
C GLN A 101 -12.54 -10.53 20.65
N PRO A 102 -12.74 -11.52 21.54
CA PRO A 102 -12.14 -11.53 22.89
C PRO A 102 -10.61 -11.50 22.90
N ASP A 103 -9.95 -11.92 21.82
CA ASP A 103 -8.50 -11.86 21.65
C ASP A 103 -7.98 -10.48 21.21
N GLY A 104 -8.90 -9.52 21.00
CA GLY A 104 -8.62 -8.16 20.56
C GLY A 104 -8.64 -7.97 19.04
N GLY A 105 -8.69 -9.04 18.25
CA GLY A 105 -8.79 -8.94 16.79
C GLY A 105 -10.16 -8.46 16.33
N ILE A 106 -10.26 -8.01 15.07
CA ILE A 106 -11.53 -7.64 14.43
C ILE A 106 -11.68 -8.49 13.18
N TYR A 107 -12.44 -9.58 13.28
CA TYR A 107 -12.62 -10.56 12.21
C TYR A 107 -13.84 -11.46 12.48
N VAL A 108 -14.25 -12.27 11.49
CA VAL A 108 -15.31 -13.28 11.67
C VAL A 108 -14.71 -14.65 11.99
N LYS A 109 -13.88 -15.22 11.10
CA LYS A 109 -13.33 -16.57 11.31
C LYS A 109 -11.87 -16.73 10.90
N ALA A 110 -11.47 -16.15 9.78
CA ALA A 110 -10.18 -16.34 9.13
C ALA A 110 -9.53 -15.01 8.77
N ARG A 111 -8.27 -15.06 8.33
CA ARG A 111 -7.50 -13.89 7.89
C ARG A 111 -7.51 -12.78 8.97
N ALA A 112 -7.38 -13.19 10.22
CA ALA A 112 -7.57 -12.35 11.39
C ALA A 112 -6.67 -11.10 11.36
N ASN A 113 -5.39 -11.24 10.99
CA ASN A 113 -4.50 -10.08 10.86
C ASN A 113 -4.95 -9.14 9.74
N TYR A 114 -5.13 -9.64 8.52
CA TYR A 114 -5.61 -8.85 7.37
C TYR A 114 -6.87 -8.05 7.70
N ASN A 115 -7.86 -8.72 8.30
CA ASN A 115 -9.11 -8.11 8.72
C ASN A 115 -8.91 -7.06 9.81
N THR A 116 -8.12 -7.38 10.85
CA THR A 116 -7.89 -6.47 11.98
C THR A 116 -7.11 -5.23 11.56
N SER A 117 -6.05 -5.38 10.75
CA SER A 117 -5.26 -4.24 10.28
C SER A 117 -6.10 -3.26 9.45
N LEU A 118 -6.91 -3.76 8.51
CA LEU A 118 -7.76 -2.90 7.68
C LEU A 118 -8.95 -2.31 8.44
N ALA A 119 -9.52 -3.05 9.38
CA ALA A 119 -10.56 -2.52 10.27
C ALA A 119 -10.01 -1.40 11.18
N LEU A 120 -8.81 -1.60 11.76
CA LEU A 120 -8.16 -0.60 12.60
C LEU A 120 -7.87 0.69 11.81
N MET A 121 -7.41 0.59 10.57
CA MET A 121 -7.23 1.76 9.70
C MET A 121 -8.53 2.55 9.49
N ALA A 122 -9.66 1.87 9.30
CA ALA A 122 -10.95 2.56 9.18
C ALA A 122 -11.39 3.25 10.48
N LEU A 123 -11.15 2.62 11.64
CA LEU A 123 -11.43 3.21 12.96
C LEU A 123 -10.55 4.44 13.24
N LEU A 124 -9.28 4.39 12.86
CA LEU A 124 -8.33 5.51 13.03
C LEU A 124 -8.67 6.73 12.16
N LEU A 125 -9.40 6.54 11.06
CA LEU A 125 -9.90 7.65 10.23
C LEU A 125 -11.14 8.33 10.82
N HIS A 126 -11.79 7.71 11.81
CA HIS A 126 -12.93 8.27 12.54
C HIS A 126 -12.80 7.96 14.04
N PRO A 127 -11.80 8.54 14.73
CA PRO A 127 -11.50 8.20 16.10
C PRO A 127 -12.63 8.70 17.01
N LYS A 128 -13.35 7.77 17.65
CA LYS A 128 -14.28 8.06 18.74
C LYS A 128 -13.70 7.53 20.04
N LEU A 129 -13.77 8.33 21.10
CA LEU A 129 -13.28 7.94 22.43
C LEU A 129 -13.92 6.64 22.93
N GLU A 130 -15.19 6.41 22.63
CA GLU A 130 -15.92 5.18 22.98
C GLU A 130 -15.35 3.90 22.32
N ASN A 131 -14.60 4.04 21.21
CA ASN A 131 -13.98 2.94 20.48
C ASN A 131 -12.50 2.74 20.84
N GLU A 132 -11.93 3.57 21.70
CA GLU A 132 -10.50 3.61 21.98
C GLU A 132 -9.96 2.26 22.48
N GLU A 133 -10.66 1.62 23.42
CA GLU A 133 -10.24 0.32 23.95
C GLU A 133 -10.26 -0.79 22.88
N VAL A 134 -11.23 -0.75 21.95
CA VAL A 134 -11.26 -1.69 20.82
C VAL A 134 -10.07 -1.45 19.89
N MET A 135 -9.72 -0.18 19.63
CA MET A 135 -8.56 0.16 18.80
C MET A 135 -7.23 -0.24 19.46
N LEU A 136 -7.09 -0.05 20.77
CA LEU A 136 -5.92 -0.51 21.53
C LEU A 136 -5.83 -2.04 21.55
N ALA A 137 -6.96 -2.75 21.73
CA ALA A 137 -7.01 -4.19 21.67
C ALA A 137 -6.61 -4.72 20.28
N ALA A 138 -7.11 -4.11 19.20
CA ALA A 138 -6.72 -4.43 17.83
C ALA A 138 -5.23 -4.18 17.58
N ARG A 139 -4.68 -3.08 18.09
CA ARG A 139 -3.23 -2.80 18.04
C ARG A 139 -2.42 -3.90 18.72
N ARG A 140 -2.79 -4.29 19.95
CA ARG A 140 -2.12 -5.36 20.70
C ARG A 140 -2.24 -6.71 19.97
N PHE A 141 -3.41 -7.02 19.41
CA PHE A 141 -3.64 -8.22 18.61
C PHE A 141 -2.64 -8.28 17.44
N ILE A 142 -2.56 -7.22 16.63
CA ILE A 142 -1.65 -7.16 15.46
C ILE A 142 -0.19 -7.37 15.88
N ILE A 143 0.26 -6.76 16.99
CA ILE A 143 1.62 -6.97 17.51
C ILE A 143 1.84 -8.44 17.89
N GLY A 144 0.85 -9.07 18.52
CA GLY A 144 0.88 -10.49 18.86
C GLY A 144 0.85 -11.44 17.67
N GLN A 145 0.61 -10.96 16.45
CA GLN A 145 0.68 -11.76 15.22
C GLN A 145 2.10 -11.83 14.62
N GLN A 146 3.07 -11.08 15.16
CA GLN A 146 4.45 -11.12 14.69
C GLN A 146 5.08 -12.49 14.94
N ASN A 147 5.68 -13.07 13.90
CA ASN A 147 6.34 -14.38 13.99
C ASN A 147 7.61 -14.30 14.86
N ASP A 148 7.68 -15.13 15.91
CA ASP A 148 8.84 -15.31 16.82
C ASP A 148 8.62 -16.59 17.68
N PHE A 149 8.19 -17.69 17.03
CA PHE A 149 7.59 -18.85 17.71
C PHE A 149 8.52 -20.07 17.86
N ASP A 150 9.72 -20.00 17.30
CA ASP A 150 10.88 -20.85 17.58
C ASP A 150 11.62 -20.30 18.82
N GLU A 151 12.89 -19.91 18.70
CA GLU A 151 13.61 -19.35 19.84
C GLU A 151 13.31 -17.85 20.01
N LYS A 152 12.38 -17.55 20.91
CA LYS A 152 11.92 -16.17 21.19
C LYS A 152 13.05 -15.14 21.23
N GLY A 153 12.92 -14.09 20.43
CA GLY A 153 13.86 -12.98 20.31
C GLY A 153 15.02 -13.24 19.36
N LYS A 154 15.05 -14.38 18.67
CA LYS A 154 16.01 -14.69 17.62
C LYS A 154 15.37 -14.54 16.23
N THR A 155 16.23 -14.58 15.23
CA THR A 155 15.85 -14.54 13.80
C THR A 155 16.44 -15.76 13.12
N ASP A 156 16.06 -16.93 13.63
CA ASP A 156 16.55 -18.26 13.27
C ASP A 156 15.74 -18.90 12.12
N ASN A 157 14.63 -18.27 11.73
CA ASN A 157 13.78 -18.64 10.62
C ASN A 157 13.56 -17.45 9.65
N PRO A 158 13.53 -17.68 8.32
CA PRO A 158 13.29 -16.61 7.34
C PRO A 158 12.00 -15.81 7.53
N PHE A 159 10.98 -16.40 8.18
CA PHE A 159 9.68 -15.77 8.43
C PHE A 159 9.61 -14.96 9.74
N ASP A 160 10.65 -14.95 10.58
CA ASP A 160 10.65 -14.23 11.86
C ASP A 160 10.55 -12.73 11.65
N GLY A 161 9.72 -12.08 12.48
CA GLY A 161 9.42 -10.66 12.39
C GLY A 161 8.32 -10.30 11.39
N GLY A 162 7.99 -11.18 10.44
CA GLY A 162 6.90 -11.02 9.51
C GLY A 162 5.54 -11.30 10.14
N VAL A 163 4.47 -10.92 9.43
CA VAL A 163 3.08 -11.18 9.83
C VAL A 163 2.32 -11.88 8.70
N GLY A 164 1.56 -12.92 9.04
CA GLY A 164 0.72 -13.69 8.11
C GLY A 164 -0.78 -13.42 8.30
N TYR A 165 -1.63 -14.33 7.80
CA TYR A 165 -3.09 -14.21 7.90
C TYR A 165 -3.65 -14.53 9.30
N GLY A 166 -2.90 -15.16 10.18
CA GLY A 166 -3.35 -15.48 11.53
C GLY A 166 -2.22 -16.00 12.39
N THR A 167 -2.52 -16.26 13.66
CA THR A 167 -1.51 -16.60 14.67
C THR A 167 -0.78 -17.89 14.28
N PRO A 168 0.55 -17.86 14.13
CA PRO A 168 1.35 -19.07 14.03
C PRO A 168 1.10 -19.95 15.25
N LYS A 169 1.03 -21.27 15.04
CA LYS A 169 0.80 -22.23 16.12
C LYS A 169 2.07 -23.05 16.35
N PRO A 170 2.39 -23.42 17.61
CA PRO A 170 3.49 -24.34 17.87
C PRO A 170 3.37 -25.60 17.01
N GLY A 171 4.46 -25.98 16.32
CA GLY A 171 4.50 -27.15 15.44
C GLY A 171 3.85 -26.97 14.06
N VAL A 172 3.34 -25.79 13.73
CA VAL A 172 2.92 -25.42 12.37
C VAL A 172 4.02 -24.51 11.78
N PRO A 173 4.47 -24.73 10.53
CA PRO A 173 5.45 -23.86 9.91
C PRO A 173 5.01 -22.39 9.99
N ALA A 174 5.91 -21.54 10.48
CA ALA A 174 5.69 -20.11 10.47
C ALA A 174 5.43 -19.64 9.04
N HIS A 175 4.40 -18.82 8.85
CA HIS A 175 4.11 -18.21 7.57
C HIS A 175 3.89 -16.73 7.78
N ALA A 176 4.57 -15.93 6.98
CA ALA A 176 4.36 -14.50 6.86
C ALA A 176 4.50 -14.12 5.39
N ASP A 177 3.85 -13.03 4.99
CA ASP A 177 3.98 -12.49 3.66
C ASP A 177 4.02 -10.97 3.68
N LEU A 178 4.57 -10.39 2.62
CA LEU A 178 4.79 -8.95 2.56
C LEU A 178 3.48 -8.16 2.47
N SER A 179 2.40 -8.77 1.97
CA SER A 179 1.09 -8.12 1.93
C SER A 179 0.51 -7.97 3.34
N ASN A 180 0.48 -9.01 4.15
CA ASN A 180 -0.01 -8.92 5.53
C ASN A 180 0.93 -8.10 6.41
N THR A 181 2.24 -8.21 6.19
CA THR A 181 3.24 -7.46 6.96
C THR A 181 3.12 -5.95 6.71
N HIS A 182 2.95 -5.49 5.46
CA HIS A 182 2.81 -4.05 5.21
C HIS A 182 1.52 -3.47 5.81
N PHE A 183 0.39 -4.20 5.76
CA PHE A 183 -0.86 -3.76 6.39
C PHE A 183 -0.73 -3.68 7.92
N ALA A 184 -0.06 -4.65 8.54
CA ALA A 184 0.22 -4.63 9.97
C ALA A 184 1.09 -3.42 10.34
N LEU A 185 2.19 -3.19 9.62
CA LEU A 185 3.08 -2.05 9.85
C LEU A 185 2.37 -0.70 9.66
N GLU A 186 1.56 -0.56 8.61
CA GLU A 186 0.77 0.65 8.37
C GLU A 186 -0.21 0.92 9.52
N ALA A 187 -0.99 -0.09 9.91
CA ALA A 187 -1.96 0.03 11.00
C ALA A 187 -1.27 0.40 12.32
N LEU A 188 -0.14 -0.25 12.64
CA LEU A 188 0.62 0.03 13.86
C LEU A 188 1.29 1.41 13.84
N HIS A 189 1.75 1.87 12.68
CA HIS A 189 2.31 3.21 12.50
C HIS A 189 1.27 4.28 12.86
N HIS A 190 0.07 4.19 12.28
CA HIS A 190 -1.00 5.14 12.57
C HIS A 190 -1.59 4.98 13.97
N ALA A 191 -1.65 3.76 14.50
CA ALA A 191 -2.12 3.49 15.86
C ALA A 191 -1.20 4.03 16.96
N GLN A 192 0.01 4.54 16.64
CA GLN A 192 0.83 5.27 17.61
C GLN A 192 0.11 6.53 18.13
N ALA A 193 -0.79 7.12 17.34
CA ALA A 193 -1.61 8.26 17.77
C ALA A 193 -2.46 7.94 19.02
N LEU A 194 -2.87 6.68 19.20
CA LEU A 194 -3.62 6.23 20.38
C LEU A 194 -2.79 6.33 21.67
N LEU A 195 -1.46 6.42 21.56
CA LEU A 195 -0.55 6.43 22.71
C LEU A 195 -0.06 7.84 23.08
N ALA A 196 -0.26 8.83 22.21
CA ALA A 196 0.37 10.15 22.30
C ALA A 196 0.10 10.85 23.65
N ASP A 197 -1.13 10.75 24.15
CA ASP A 197 -1.58 11.42 25.38
C ASP A 197 -1.69 10.49 26.60
N LYS A 198 -1.16 9.26 26.50
CA LYS A 198 -1.30 8.24 27.55
C LYS A 198 -0.19 8.24 28.59
N GLY A 199 0.81 9.11 28.48
CA GLY A 199 1.93 9.19 29.42
C GLY A 199 2.60 7.83 29.65
N ASP A 200 2.75 7.42 30.91
CA ASP A 200 3.37 6.14 31.27
C ASP A 200 2.52 4.92 30.87
N ALA A 201 1.19 5.05 30.79
CA ALA A 201 0.34 3.95 30.32
C ALA A 201 0.64 3.61 28.85
N GLY A 202 0.92 4.62 28.02
CA GLY A 202 1.36 4.42 26.64
C GLY A 202 2.72 3.72 26.52
N LYS A 203 3.64 3.95 27.49
CA LYS A 203 4.96 3.31 27.52
C LYS A 203 4.90 1.82 27.85
N ASN A 204 3.87 1.39 28.57
CA ASN A 204 3.67 -0.01 28.96
C ASN A 204 2.97 -0.83 27.87
N GLU A 205 2.47 -0.19 26.81
CA GLU A 205 1.88 -0.91 25.68
C GLU A 205 2.94 -1.73 24.93
N PRO A 206 2.62 -2.97 24.51
CA PRO A 206 3.54 -3.78 23.74
C PRO A 206 3.95 -3.06 22.46
N GLN A 207 5.18 -3.31 22.02
CA GLN A 207 5.74 -2.75 20.80
C GLN A 207 6.11 -3.88 19.84
N LEU A 208 6.02 -3.60 18.55
CA LEU A 208 6.52 -4.51 17.52
C LEU A 208 8.05 -4.62 17.63
N ASN A 209 8.60 -5.80 17.40
CA ASN A 209 10.03 -5.94 17.18
C ASN A 209 10.37 -5.45 15.77
N PHE A 210 10.66 -4.16 15.64
CA PHE A 210 10.98 -3.53 14.35
C PHE A 210 12.23 -4.10 13.70
N SER A 211 13.25 -4.47 14.49
CA SER A 211 14.47 -5.10 13.94
C SER A 211 14.16 -6.43 13.27
N ALA A 212 13.32 -7.27 13.89
CA ALA A 212 12.86 -8.51 13.28
C ALA A 212 11.99 -8.25 12.04
N ALA A 213 11.07 -7.28 12.11
CA ALA A 213 10.24 -6.91 10.95
C ALA A 213 11.09 -6.46 9.76
N ILE A 214 12.10 -5.62 9.99
CA ILE A 214 13.07 -5.20 8.96
C ILE A 214 13.79 -6.42 8.38
N LYS A 215 14.19 -7.38 9.23
CA LYS A 215 14.86 -8.59 8.76
C LYS A 215 13.96 -9.45 7.87
N PHE A 216 12.69 -9.61 8.23
CA PHE A 216 11.70 -10.27 7.36
C PHE A 216 11.56 -9.58 6.00
N ILE A 217 11.47 -8.25 5.99
CA ILE A 217 11.35 -7.47 4.75
C ILE A 217 12.59 -7.69 3.87
N GLU A 218 13.80 -7.66 4.44
CA GLU A 218 15.03 -8.01 3.71
C GLU A 218 14.98 -9.41 3.11
N ASN A 219 14.48 -10.38 3.88
CA ASN A 219 14.31 -11.77 3.45
C ASN A 219 13.27 -11.93 2.33
N CYS A 220 12.58 -10.87 1.91
CA CYS A 220 11.68 -10.86 0.74
C CYS A 220 12.22 -10.04 -0.43
N GLN A 221 13.34 -9.33 -0.26
CA GLN A 221 13.91 -8.45 -1.29
C GLN A 221 14.90 -9.21 -2.17
N ASN A 222 14.81 -9.03 -3.49
CA ASN A 222 15.83 -9.46 -4.45
C ASN A 222 17.04 -8.52 -4.39
N ARG A 223 17.82 -8.60 -3.31
CA ARG A 223 18.99 -7.73 -3.08
C ARG A 223 20.16 -8.57 -2.54
N PRO A 224 21.04 -9.07 -3.41
CA PRO A 224 22.15 -9.95 -3.02
C PRO A 224 23.05 -9.39 -1.91
N GLU A 225 23.12 -8.07 -1.75
CA GLU A 225 23.91 -7.42 -0.70
C GLU A 225 23.38 -7.69 0.72
N THR A 226 22.06 -7.88 0.88
CA THR A 226 21.40 -8.10 2.18
C THR A 226 20.66 -9.42 2.29
N ASN A 227 20.35 -10.07 1.17
CA ASN A 227 19.65 -11.36 1.14
C ASN A 227 20.53 -12.41 0.45
N LYS A 228 20.81 -13.50 1.16
CA LYS A 228 21.68 -14.60 0.71
C LYS A 228 20.93 -15.89 0.41
N ALA A 229 19.59 -15.85 0.41
CA ALA A 229 18.78 -17.02 0.12
C ALA A 229 19.06 -17.54 -1.30
N GLY A 230 18.98 -18.87 -1.49
CA GLY A 230 19.34 -19.51 -2.77
C GLY A 230 18.48 -19.09 -3.97
N TRP A 231 17.31 -18.51 -3.71
CA TRP A 231 16.37 -18.01 -4.71
C TRP A 231 16.65 -16.59 -5.21
N VAL A 232 17.52 -15.83 -4.52
CA VAL A 232 17.80 -14.44 -4.88
C VAL A 232 18.34 -14.40 -6.30
N SER A 233 17.69 -13.59 -7.14
CA SER A 233 17.99 -13.46 -8.56
C SER A 233 19.26 -12.64 -8.77
N ASP A 234 20.14 -13.13 -9.66
CA ASP A 234 21.29 -12.38 -10.17
C ASP A 234 20.94 -11.56 -11.44
N ASP A 235 19.70 -11.66 -11.94
CA ASP A 235 19.23 -10.86 -13.10
C ASP A 235 19.01 -9.40 -12.66
N PRO A 236 19.65 -8.41 -13.33
CA PRO A 236 19.42 -7.00 -13.06
C PRO A 236 17.95 -6.57 -13.04
N LYS A 237 17.07 -7.26 -13.78
CA LYS A 237 15.63 -6.96 -13.85
C LYS A 237 14.87 -7.22 -12.55
N ASP A 238 15.38 -8.08 -11.68
CA ASP A 238 14.74 -8.39 -10.39
C ASP A 238 15.35 -7.57 -9.23
N ARG A 239 16.53 -6.97 -9.45
CA ARG A 239 17.32 -6.36 -8.38
C ARG A 239 16.58 -5.20 -7.72
N GLY A 240 16.44 -5.28 -6.40
CA GLY A 240 15.80 -4.28 -5.55
C GLY A 240 14.29 -4.48 -5.36
N GLY A 241 13.63 -5.19 -6.28
CA GLY A 241 12.22 -5.54 -6.15
C GLY A 241 11.98 -6.64 -5.11
N PHE A 242 10.72 -7.05 -4.97
CA PHE A 242 10.31 -7.99 -3.91
C PHE A 242 9.52 -9.19 -4.43
N ILE A 243 9.61 -10.28 -3.66
CA ILE A 243 8.76 -11.48 -3.78
C ILE A 243 7.73 -11.53 -2.65
N TYR A 244 6.72 -12.41 -2.74
CA TYR A 244 5.56 -12.43 -1.84
C TYR A 244 5.94 -12.79 -0.40
N SER A 245 6.76 -13.83 -0.23
CA SER A 245 7.27 -14.31 1.06
C SER A 245 8.64 -14.98 0.83
N PRO A 246 9.45 -15.22 1.86
CA PRO A 246 10.75 -15.88 1.69
C PRO A 246 10.60 -17.23 0.97
N GLY A 247 11.10 -17.31 -0.27
CA GLY A 247 11.03 -18.51 -1.10
C GLY A 247 9.74 -18.67 -1.93
N GLU A 248 8.86 -17.66 -1.98
CA GLU A 248 7.63 -17.70 -2.77
C GLU A 248 7.41 -16.40 -3.56
N THR A 249 7.19 -16.53 -4.87
CA THR A 249 6.81 -15.41 -5.73
C THR A 249 5.51 -15.69 -6.49
N ARG A 250 4.89 -14.61 -6.96
CA ARG A 250 3.79 -14.65 -7.94
C ARG A 250 4.25 -14.18 -9.32
N GLY A 251 5.38 -13.48 -9.44
CA GLY A 251 5.90 -12.93 -10.71
C GLY A 251 6.61 -13.92 -11.64
N GLY A 252 6.74 -15.18 -11.22
CA GLY A 252 7.36 -16.26 -11.98
C GLY A 252 8.76 -16.65 -11.51
N GLU A 253 9.28 -17.75 -12.07
CA GLU A 253 10.55 -18.35 -11.70
C GLU A 253 11.45 -18.48 -12.93
N THR A 254 12.77 -18.36 -12.73
CA THR A 254 13.77 -18.51 -13.79
C THR A 254 14.83 -19.52 -13.35
N LYS A 255 15.17 -20.48 -14.22
CA LYS A 255 16.31 -21.37 -13.98
C LYS A 255 17.61 -20.64 -14.33
N THR A 256 18.54 -20.57 -13.38
CA THR A 256 19.86 -19.97 -13.57
C THR A 256 20.82 -20.98 -14.19
N ALA A 257 21.95 -20.50 -14.75
CA ALA A 257 22.94 -21.34 -15.43
C ALA A 257 23.58 -22.41 -14.51
N ASP A 258 23.62 -22.15 -13.20
CA ASP A 258 24.10 -23.07 -12.16
C ASP A 258 23.00 -24.02 -11.63
N GLY A 259 21.81 -24.02 -12.24
CA GLY A 259 20.71 -24.94 -11.92
C GLY A 259 19.82 -24.50 -10.76
N ARG A 260 20.07 -23.34 -10.13
CA ARG A 260 19.18 -22.77 -9.11
C ARG A 260 17.89 -22.24 -9.75
N THR A 261 16.88 -22.04 -8.90
CA THR A 261 15.62 -21.39 -9.27
C THR A 261 15.60 -20.00 -8.67
N ALA A 262 15.77 -18.98 -9.51
CA ALA A 262 15.63 -17.58 -9.12
C ALA A 262 14.14 -17.19 -9.12
N LEU A 263 13.72 -16.41 -8.13
CA LEU A 263 12.34 -15.95 -8.00
C LEU A 263 12.23 -14.49 -8.45
N ARG A 264 11.32 -14.22 -9.39
CA ARG A 264 11.19 -12.89 -9.98
C ARG A 264 10.48 -11.91 -9.07
N SER A 265 10.91 -10.66 -9.10
CA SER A 265 10.21 -9.56 -8.45
C SER A 265 8.98 -9.13 -9.22
N TYR A 266 7.98 -8.55 -8.53
CA TYR A 266 6.74 -8.10 -9.18
C TYR A 266 6.14 -6.86 -8.53
N GLY A 267 5.29 -6.15 -9.29
CA GLY A 267 4.90 -4.77 -9.02
C GLY A 267 4.25 -4.52 -7.67
N SER A 268 3.10 -5.16 -7.42
CA SER A 268 2.29 -4.87 -6.23
C SER A 268 3.01 -5.14 -4.92
N ILE A 269 3.85 -6.18 -4.88
CA ILE A 269 4.65 -6.50 -3.70
C ILE A 269 5.93 -5.69 -3.59
N SER A 270 6.52 -5.21 -4.70
CA SER A 270 7.58 -4.20 -4.60
C SER A 270 7.08 -2.89 -3.96
N TYR A 271 5.86 -2.43 -4.26
CA TYR A 271 5.26 -1.32 -3.53
C TYR A 271 4.95 -1.65 -2.06
N ALA A 272 4.48 -2.87 -1.76
CA ALA A 272 4.29 -3.31 -0.38
C ALA A 272 5.61 -3.35 0.41
N GLY A 273 6.71 -3.77 -0.22
CA GLY A 273 8.05 -3.77 0.37
C GLY A 273 8.58 -2.36 0.65
N LEU A 274 8.41 -1.42 -0.29
CA LEU A 274 8.69 0.00 -0.07
C LEU A 274 7.92 0.56 1.12
N LEU A 275 6.60 0.33 1.16
CA LEU A 275 5.74 0.77 2.26
C LEU A 275 6.18 0.15 3.60
N SER A 276 6.50 -1.14 3.60
CA SER A 276 6.96 -1.85 4.80
C SER A 276 8.23 -1.24 5.37
N PHE A 277 9.23 -0.93 4.53
CA PHE A 277 10.44 -0.26 4.99
C PHE A 277 10.16 1.12 5.58
N ILE A 278 9.32 1.93 4.93
CA ILE A 278 9.00 3.27 5.42
C ILE A 278 8.26 3.19 6.77
N TYR A 279 7.25 2.33 6.89
CA TYR A 279 6.51 2.17 8.14
C TYR A 279 7.33 1.49 9.26
N ALA A 280 8.39 0.76 8.91
CA ALA A 280 9.39 0.25 9.84
C ALA A 280 10.45 1.30 10.23
N GLY A 281 10.37 2.53 9.70
CA GLY A 281 11.21 3.67 10.10
C GLY A 281 12.48 3.87 9.28
N LEU A 282 12.65 3.17 8.15
CA LEU A 282 13.78 3.43 7.25
C LEU A 282 13.54 4.70 6.44
N ASP A 283 14.62 5.46 6.22
CA ASP A 283 14.58 6.67 5.41
C ASP A 283 14.89 6.41 3.91
N LYS A 284 14.65 7.41 3.08
CA LYS A 284 14.88 7.37 1.62
C LYS A 284 16.35 7.19 1.21
N ASN A 285 17.28 7.42 2.13
CA ASN A 285 18.71 7.27 1.88
C ASN A 285 19.20 5.83 2.10
N ASP A 286 18.42 5.00 2.81
CA ASP A 286 18.73 3.59 3.05
C ASP A 286 18.93 2.83 1.72
N PRO A 287 20.04 2.10 1.53
CA PRO A 287 20.31 1.38 0.29
C PRO A 287 19.24 0.36 -0.12
N ARG A 288 18.49 -0.20 0.82
CA ARG A 288 17.39 -1.14 0.55
C ARG A 288 16.16 -0.41 0.01
N VAL A 289 15.87 0.79 0.55
CA VAL A 289 14.79 1.67 0.08
C VAL A 289 15.11 2.24 -1.31
N LYS A 290 16.35 2.67 -1.55
CA LYS A 290 16.80 3.12 -2.88
C LYS A 290 16.63 2.03 -3.94
N ALA A 291 17.06 0.80 -3.62
CA ALA A 291 17.00 -0.31 -4.57
C ALA A 291 15.56 -0.60 -5.03
N VAL A 292 14.58 -0.55 -4.14
CA VAL A 292 13.17 -0.76 -4.54
C VAL A 292 12.61 0.45 -5.29
N LEU A 293 12.98 1.67 -4.94
CA LEU A 293 12.58 2.87 -5.71
C LEU A 293 13.13 2.84 -7.14
N ASP A 294 14.39 2.42 -7.30
CA ASP A 294 15.01 2.24 -8.61
C ASP A 294 14.26 1.15 -9.41
N TRP A 295 13.99 0.00 -8.80
CA TRP A 295 13.23 -1.09 -9.45
C TRP A 295 11.83 -0.64 -9.87
N LEU A 296 11.11 0.08 -9.00
CA LEU A 296 9.77 0.60 -9.28
C LEU A 296 9.78 1.67 -10.39
N SER A 297 10.83 2.49 -10.45
CA SER A 297 11.02 3.48 -11.53
C SER A 297 11.28 2.81 -12.88
N GLU A 298 12.10 1.75 -12.90
CA GLU A 298 12.43 0.99 -14.11
C GLU A 298 11.25 0.13 -14.61
N ASN A 299 10.36 -0.30 -13.71
CA ASN A 299 9.21 -1.13 -14.01
C ASN A 299 7.88 -0.35 -13.93
N TYR A 300 7.92 0.98 -14.00
CA TYR A 300 6.70 1.79 -13.97
C TYR A 300 5.85 1.51 -15.20
N THR A 301 4.60 1.08 -14.96
CA THR A 301 3.58 0.88 -15.99
C THR A 301 2.20 1.04 -15.36
N LEU A 302 1.22 1.35 -16.17
CA LEU A 302 -0.19 1.36 -15.78
C LEU A 302 -1.01 0.30 -16.51
N ASP A 303 -0.38 -0.55 -17.32
CA ASP A 303 -1.08 -1.52 -18.16
C ASP A 303 -1.09 -2.93 -17.58
N GLU A 304 -0.18 -3.21 -16.65
CA GLU A 304 -0.11 -4.45 -15.92
C GLU A 304 0.34 -4.22 -14.47
N ASN A 305 0.18 -5.24 -13.64
CA ASN A 305 0.97 -5.42 -12.45
C ASN A 305 2.27 -6.10 -12.91
N PRO A 306 3.43 -5.42 -12.90
CA PRO A 306 4.68 -5.95 -13.47
C PRO A 306 4.93 -7.42 -13.11
N GLY A 307 4.99 -8.29 -14.12
CA GLY A 307 5.21 -9.73 -13.96
C GLY A 307 3.95 -10.58 -13.73
N LEU A 308 2.77 -9.96 -13.73
CA LEU A 308 1.48 -10.60 -13.44
C LEU A 308 0.37 -10.23 -14.43
N GLY A 309 0.62 -9.33 -15.39
CA GLY A 309 -0.41 -8.88 -16.31
C GLY A 309 -1.58 -8.22 -15.56
N ALA A 310 -2.80 -8.65 -15.83
CA ALA A 310 -3.99 -8.11 -15.18
C ALA A 310 -4.21 -8.62 -13.75
N GLU A 311 -3.49 -9.63 -13.26
CA GLU A 311 -3.74 -10.18 -11.92
C GLU A 311 -3.29 -9.23 -10.80
N GLY A 312 -4.21 -8.89 -9.89
CA GLY A 312 -3.90 -7.99 -8.77
C GLY A 312 -3.65 -6.54 -9.19
N LEU A 313 -4.14 -6.14 -10.37
CA LEU A 313 -3.87 -4.84 -10.98
C LEU A 313 -4.50 -3.68 -10.18
N PHE A 314 -5.66 -3.89 -9.57
CA PHE A 314 -6.33 -2.85 -8.79
C PHE A 314 -5.64 -2.64 -7.44
N TYR A 315 -5.20 -3.73 -6.83
CA TYR A 315 -4.33 -3.68 -5.66
C TYR A 315 -2.96 -3.05 -5.99
N TYR A 316 -2.40 -3.31 -7.17
CA TYR A 316 -1.19 -2.63 -7.65
C TYR A 316 -1.37 -1.12 -7.76
N TYR A 317 -2.47 -0.63 -8.36
CA TYR A 317 -2.74 0.81 -8.39
C TYR A 317 -2.89 1.42 -6.99
N HIS A 318 -3.55 0.70 -6.07
CA HIS A 318 -3.71 1.12 -4.69
C HIS A 318 -2.36 1.27 -3.98
N THR A 319 -1.51 0.25 -4.03
CA THR A 319 -0.20 0.29 -3.37
C THR A 319 0.79 1.21 -4.08
N MET A 320 0.69 1.37 -5.41
CA MET A 320 1.44 2.37 -6.17
C MET A 320 1.14 3.78 -5.67
N ALA A 321 -0.14 4.19 -5.67
CA ALA A 321 -0.53 5.53 -5.26
C ALA A 321 -0.07 5.82 -3.83
N LYS A 322 -0.23 4.84 -2.93
CA LYS A 322 0.20 4.97 -1.55
C LYS A 322 1.71 5.08 -1.45
N GLY A 323 2.44 4.12 -2.03
CA GLY A 323 3.89 3.99 -1.96
C GLY A 323 4.62 5.21 -2.51
N LEU A 324 4.26 5.68 -3.70
CA LEU A 324 4.89 6.85 -4.31
C LEU A 324 4.66 8.11 -3.48
N ALA A 325 3.46 8.29 -2.95
CA ALA A 325 3.15 9.43 -2.10
C ALA A 325 3.79 9.36 -0.71
N VAL A 326 3.85 8.18 -0.04
CA VAL A 326 4.54 8.07 1.27
C VAL A 326 6.04 8.34 1.06
N ALA A 327 6.62 7.81 -0.02
CA ALA A 327 8.03 7.98 -0.33
C ALA A 327 8.40 9.41 -0.78
N GLY A 328 7.43 10.31 -0.95
CA GLY A 328 7.66 11.68 -1.41
C GLY A 328 8.20 11.74 -2.84
N VAL A 329 7.76 10.84 -3.72
CA VAL A 329 8.16 10.85 -5.13
C VAL A 329 7.36 11.91 -5.88
N ASP A 330 8.00 13.00 -6.29
CA ASP A 330 7.37 14.03 -7.11
C ASP A 330 7.18 13.56 -8.55
N PHE A 331 8.27 13.11 -9.18
CA PHE A 331 8.24 12.58 -10.55
C PHE A 331 9.02 11.27 -10.61
N ILE A 332 8.55 10.34 -11.43
CA ILE A 332 9.29 9.12 -11.75
C ILE A 332 10.29 9.47 -12.85
N LYS A 333 11.57 9.16 -12.61
CA LYS A 333 12.64 9.33 -13.59
C LYS A 333 13.05 7.96 -14.09
N THR A 334 12.60 7.63 -15.29
CA THR A 334 12.93 6.36 -15.93
C THR A 334 14.35 6.40 -16.50
N ARG A 335 14.93 5.22 -16.74
CA ARG A 335 16.30 5.07 -17.22
C ARG A 335 16.58 5.68 -18.59
N ASP A 336 15.55 5.76 -19.45
CA ASP A 336 15.64 6.41 -20.76
C ASP A 336 15.58 7.95 -20.68
N GLY A 337 15.48 8.51 -19.45
CA GLY A 337 15.46 9.94 -19.18
C GLY A 337 14.06 10.56 -19.17
N ARG A 338 12.99 9.79 -19.40
CA ARG A 338 11.62 10.34 -19.27
C ARG A 338 11.30 10.68 -17.82
N VAL A 339 10.69 11.85 -17.66
CA VAL A 339 10.14 12.35 -16.40
C VAL A 339 8.62 12.20 -16.45
N ILE A 340 8.08 11.40 -15.56
CA ILE A 340 6.67 11.00 -15.55
C ILE A 340 5.97 11.64 -14.35
N ASP A 341 4.89 12.37 -14.65
CA ASP A 341 3.92 12.83 -13.66
C ASP A 341 2.96 11.68 -13.33
N TRP A 342 3.40 10.81 -12.42
CA TRP A 342 2.68 9.59 -12.08
C TRP A 342 1.28 9.87 -11.51
N ARG A 343 1.06 11.05 -10.89
CA ARG A 343 -0.24 11.46 -10.35
C ARG A 343 -1.22 11.70 -11.50
N ALA A 344 -0.79 12.47 -12.49
CA ALA A 344 -1.60 12.75 -13.66
C ALA A 344 -1.91 11.48 -14.46
N ASP A 345 -0.88 10.65 -14.71
CA ASP A 345 -1.03 9.42 -15.49
C ASP A 345 -1.92 8.40 -14.78
N LEU A 346 -1.71 8.18 -13.48
CA LEU A 346 -2.52 7.24 -12.69
C LEU A 346 -3.96 7.73 -12.58
N ALA A 347 -4.20 9.00 -12.27
CA ALA A 347 -5.57 9.53 -12.21
C ALA A 347 -6.28 9.34 -13.55
N GLN A 348 -5.66 9.73 -14.66
CA GLN A 348 -6.28 9.58 -15.99
C GLN A 348 -6.59 8.11 -16.31
N LYS A 349 -5.67 7.18 -16.00
CA LYS A 349 -5.92 5.75 -16.17
C LYS A 349 -7.14 5.30 -15.36
N LEU A 350 -7.20 5.67 -14.09
CA LEU A 350 -8.29 5.27 -13.19
C LEU A 350 -9.63 5.88 -13.61
N LEU A 351 -9.66 7.14 -14.02
CA LEU A 351 -10.85 7.79 -14.59
C LEU A 351 -11.37 7.03 -15.82
N ASN A 352 -10.48 6.63 -16.73
CA ASN A 352 -10.84 5.90 -17.95
C ASN A 352 -11.31 4.46 -17.68
N LEU A 353 -10.93 3.87 -16.55
CA LEU A 353 -11.36 2.53 -16.15
C LEU A 353 -12.73 2.51 -15.45
N GLN A 354 -13.27 3.68 -15.07
CA GLN A 354 -14.54 3.75 -14.34
C GLN A 354 -15.71 3.27 -15.23
N LYS A 355 -16.53 2.38 -14.69
CA LYS A 355 -17.72 1.85 -15.37
C LYS A 355 -18.88 2.85 -15.30
N GLU A 356 -19.94 2.61 -16.08
CA GLU A 356 -21.14 3.46 -16.12
C GLU A 356 -21.80 3.61 -14.74
N ASP A 357 -21.87 2.52 -13.97
CA ASP A 357 -22.43 2.48 -12.62
C ASP A 357 -21.54 3.13 -11.55
N GLY A 358 -20.39 3.69 -11.94
CA GLY A 358 -19.43 4.35 -11.05
C GLY A 358 -18.40 3.41 -10.42
N SER A 359 -18.54 2.10 -10.61
CA SER A 359 -17.61 1.11 -10.06
C SER A 359 -16.33 0.96 -10.88
N TRP A 360 -15.37 0.27 -10.27
CA TRP A 360 -14.24 -0.32 -10.94
C TRP A 360 -14.32 -1.84 -10.81
N ALA A 361 -13.73 -2.55 -11.77
CA ALA A 361 -13.73 -4.01 -11.78
C ALA A 361 -12.52 -4.53 -12.56
N ASN A 362 -11.95 -5.64 -12.09
CA ASN A 362 -10.96 -6.39 -12.85
C ASN A 362 -11.59 -7.58 -13.56
N ASP A 363 -11.25 -7.78 -14.83
CA ASP A 363 -11.65 -8.97 -15.57
C ASP A 363 -10.83 -10.21 -15.12
N ALA A 364 -9.63 -10.00 -14.56
CA ALA A 364 -8.83 -11.04 -13.92
C ALA A 364 -9.19 -11.16 -12.42
N GLY A 365 -10.00 -12.16 -12.06
CA GLY A 365 -10.56 -12.31 -10.70
C GLY A 365 -9.61 -12.84 -9.61
N ARG A 366 -8.32 -13.07 -9.91
CA ARG A 366 -7.36 -13.58 -8.91
C ARG A 366 -7.25 -12.60 -7.74
N TRP A 367 -7.09 -13.13 -6.52
CA TRP A 367 -7.07 -12.36 -5.27
C TRP A 367 -8.32 -11.50 -5.02
N MET A 368 -9.47 -12.02 -5.45
CA MET A 368 -10.80 -11.43 -5.22
C MET A 368 -11.06 -10.13 -5.99
N GLU A 369 -10.27 -9.79 -7.01
CA GLU A 369 -10.49 -8.56 -7.79
C GLU A 369 -11.70 -8.62 -8.75
N SER A 370 -12.40 -9.76 -8.81
CA SER A 370 -13.73 -9.81 -9.41
C SER A 370 -14.81 -9.16 -8.53
N ASP A 371 -14.51 -8.93 -7.24
CA ASP A 371 -15.39 -8.20 -6.33
C ASP A 371 -15.29 -6.68 -6.60
N ARG A 372 -16.42 -6.10 -6.99
CA ARG A 372 -16.52 -4.67 -7.32
C ARG A 372 -16.49 -3.76 -6.10
N VAL A 373 -16.88 -4.23 -4.91
CA VAL A 373 -16.71 -3.46 -3.66
C VAL A 373 -15.22 -3.31 -3.37
N LEU A 374 -14.47 -4.41 -3.48
CA LEU A 374 -13.04 -4.42 -3.21
C LEU A 374 -12.29 -3.49 -4.17
N THR A 375 -12.46 -3.71 -5.47
CA THR A 375 -11.75 -2.95 -6.50
C THR A 375 -12.16 -1.48 -6.52
N THR A 376 -13.44 -1.16 -6.33
CA THR A 376 -13.88 0.24 -6.19
C THR A 376 -13.27 0.92 -4.97
N SER A 377 -13.22 0.23 -3.81
CA SER A 377 -12.59 0.80 -2.61
C SER A 377 -11.10 1.05 -2.80
N TYR A 378 -10.37 0.12 -3.45
CA TYR A 378 -8.96 0.33 -3.79
C TYR A 378 -8.73 1.56 -4.65
N ILE A 379 -9.56 1.76 -5.68
CA ILE A 379 -9.42 2.92 -6.58
C ILE A 379 -9.83 4.22 -5.91
N LEU A 380 -10.90 4.24 -5.11
CA LEU A 380 -11.26 5.44 -4.36
C LEU A 380 -10.14 5.84 -3.40
N MET A 381 -9.55 4.91 -2.66
CA MET A 381 -8.41 5.24 -1.80
C MET A 381 -7.18 5.73 -2.60
N ALA A 382 -6.93 5.15 -3.79
CA ALA A 382 -5.86 5.61 -4.68
C ALA A 382 -6.12 7.03 -5.22
N LEU A 383 -7.36 7.33 -5.62
CA LEU A 383 -7.77 8.64 -6.11
C LEU A 383 -7.75 9.70 -5.01
N ALA A 384 -8.19 9.39 -3.79
CA ALA A 384 -8.06 10.29 -2.64
C ALA A 384 -6.60 10.65 -2.39
N ARG A 385 -5.72 9.64 -2.46
CA ARG A 385 -4.28 9.81 -2.30
C ARG A 385 -3.68 10.70 -3.38
N VAL A 386 -4.02 10.45 -4.65
CA VAL A 386 -3.56 11.26 -5.78
C VAL A 386 -4.05 12.71 -5.62
N HIS A 387 -5.35 12.90 -5.36
CA HIS A 387 -5.97 14.22 -5.16
C HIS A 387 -5.26 15.04 -4.09
N ALA A 388 -4.99 14.45 -2.92
CA ALA A 388 -4.31 15.11 -1.81
C ALA A 388 -2.85 15.46 -2.10
N SER A 389 -2.26 14.89 -3.15
CA SER A 389 -0.85 15.06 -3.53
C SER A 389 -0.63 15.89 -4.80
N LEU A 390 -1.71 16.23 -5.51
CA LEU A 390 -1.77 17.27 -6.54
C LEU A 390 -1.91 18.64 -5.86
#